data_AF-A0A9P5SC59-F1
#
_entry.id   AF-A0A9P5SC59-F1
#
_cell.length_a   1.000
_cell.length_b   1.000
_cell.length_c   1.000
_cell.angle_alpha   90.00
_cell.angle_beta   90.00
_cell.angle_gamma   90.00
#
_symmetry.space_group_name_H-M   'P 1'
#
loop_
_entity.id
_entity.type
_entity.pdbx_description
1 polymer ?
#
loop_
_entity_poly.entity_id
_entity_poly.type
_entity_poly.pdbx_seq_one_letter_code
_entity_poly.pdbx_strand_id
1 'polypeptide(L)'
;SPGLIIGIVADICAMNNQAVFAKKTGVIILGRGVEFDGSDAGARPNKAVSWGKIRMGAKSVKVYVDATIAFSLIVSQTFAKHFPKKKKTQAST
;
A
#
# COMPACT_ATOMS: atom_id res chain seq x y z
N SER A 1 -18.12 27.73 20.92
CA SER A 1 -18.06 26.79 19.79
C SER A 1 -17.03 25.73 20.11
N PRO A 2 -17.39 24.44 20.26
CA PRO A 2 -16.38 23.41 20.51
C PRO A 2 -15.48 23.32 19.27
N GLY A 3 -14.16 23.40 19.48
CA GLY A 3 -13.16 23.33 18.40
C GLY A 3 -12.99 21.92 17.82
N LEU A 4 -12.10 21.78 16.84
CA LEU A 4 -11.74 20.49 16.27
C LEU A 4 -11.02 19.62 17.32
N ILE A 5 -11.57 18.44 17.59
CA ILE A 5 -10.93 17.43 18.45
C ILE A 5 -10.22 16.42 17.54
N ILE A 6 -8.89 16.31 17.69
CA ILE A 6 -8.07 15.37 16.91
C ILE A 6 -7.74 14.16 17.78
N GLY A 7 -8.22 12.99 17.40
CA GLY A 7 -8.12 11.75 18.17
C GLY A 7 -7.17 10.70 17.57
N ILE A 8 -5.86 10.94 17.63
CA ILE A 8 -4.84 10.05 17.01
C ILE A 8 -4.92 8.61 17.55
N VAL A 9 -5.20 8.44 18.84
CA VAL A 9 -5.33 7.10 19.45
C VAL A 9 -6.47 6.31 18.82
N ALA A 10 -7.61 6.97 18.57
CA ALA A 10 -8.75 6.33 17.93
C ALA A 10 -8.41 5.88 16.50
N ASP A 11 -7.68 6.69 15.74
CA ASP A 11 -7.25 6.36 14.38
C ASP A 11 -6.27 5.17 14.35
N ILE A 12 -5.30 5.13 15.26
CA ILE A 12 -4.36 4.00 15.38
C ILE A 12 -5.11 2.72 15.73
N CYS A 13 -6.02 2.76 16.70
CA CYS A 13 -6.83 1.60 17.08
C CYS A 13 -7.69 1.11 15.91
N ALA A 14 -8.32 2.03 15.17
CA ALA A 14 -9.11 1.69 14.00
C ALA A 14 -8.27 1.00 12.90
N MET A 15 -7.11 1.55 12.57
CA MET A 15 -6.19 0.98 11.59
C MET A 15 -5.68 -0.41 12.01
N ASN A 16 -5.26 -0.55 13.27
CA ASN A 16 -4.75 -1.83 13.77
C ASN A 16 -5.83 -2.90 13.81
N ASN A 17 -7.07 -2.55 14.21
CA ASN A 17 -8.18 -3.50 14.19
C ASN A 17 -8.48 -4.00 12.76
N GLN A 18 -8.43 -3.12 11.75
CA GLN A 18 -8.56 -3.56 10.36
C GLN A 18 -7.47 -4.57 9.96
N ALA A 19 -6.22 -4.35 10.39
CA ALA A 19 -5.12 -5.26 10.12
C ALA A 19 -5.26 -6.59 10.87
N VAL A 20 -5.64 -6.57 12.15
CA VAL A 20 -5.77 -7.75 13.02
C VAL A 20 -6.86 -8.69 12.53
N PHE A 21 -8.01 -8.15 12.08
CA PHE A 21 -9.15 -8.97 11.69
C PHE A 21 -9.18 -9.33 10.19
N ALA A 22 -8.22 -8.85 9.39
CA ALA A 22 -8.13 -9.20 7.98
C ALA A 22 -7.62 -10.65 7.78
N LYS A 23 -8.35 -11.44 6.97
CA LYS A 23 -7.96 -12.84 6.64
C LYS A 23 -6.62 -12.91 5.88
N LYS A 24 -6.37 -11.93 5.01
CA LYS A 24 -5.15 -11.76 4.24
C LYS A 24 -4.92 -10.27 4.05
N THR A 25 -3.67 -9.85 4.17
CA THR A 25 -3.26 -8.46 3.96
C THR A 25 -2.22 -8.39 2.85
N GLY A 26 -2.23 -7.27 2.14
CA GLY A 26 -1.25 -6.91 1.13
C GLY A 26 -1.02 -5.40 1.22
N VAL A 27 0.22 -4.97 0.98
CA VAL A 27 0.63 -3.58 1.13
C VAL A 27 1.43 -3.16 -0.11
N ILE A 28 1.11 -1.99 -0.64
CA ILE A 28 1.88 -1.30 -1.68
C ILE A 28 2.27 0.06 -1.09
N ILE A 29 3.57 0.31 -0.96
CA ILE A 29 4.10 1.57 -0.43
C ILE A 29 4.82 2.29 -1.57
N LEU A 30 4.41 3.53 -1.84
CA LEU A 30 5.10 4.45 -2.73
C LEU A 30 5.91 5.40 -1.86
N GLY A 31 7.22 5.33 -1.96
CA GLY A 31 8.13 6.07 -1.08
C GLY A 31 9.46 6.34 -1.73
N ARG A 32 10.32 7.05 -0.99
CA ARG A 32 11.71 7.33 -1.36
C ARG A 32 12.63 6.64 -0.34
N GLY A 33 13.94 6.75 -0.56
CA GLY A 33 14.96 6.24 0.37
C GLY A 33 15.78 5.14 -0.26
N VAL A 34 17.07 5.16 0.03
CA VAL A 34 18.08 4.20 -0.46
C VAL A 34 18.72 3.51 0.74
N GLU A 35 19.11 2.25 0.61
CA GLU A 35 19.53 1.43 1.76
C GLU A 35 20.74 2.00 2.53
N PHE A 36 21.60 2.75 1.84
CA PHE A 36 22.87 3.23 2.37
C PHE A 36 22.72 4.33 3.43
N ASP A 37 21.59 5.02 3.48
CA ASP A 37 21.36 6.12 4.43
C ASP A 37 20.97 5.65 5.85
N GLY A 38 20.78 4.34 6.05
CA GLY A 38 20.37 3.76 7.32
C GLY A 38 18.92 4.06 7.74
N SER A 39 18.15 4.75 6.90
CA SER A 39 16.77 5.15 7.18
C SER A 39 15.79 3.96 7.14
N ASP A 40 14.65 4.10 7.83
CA ASP A 40 13.55 3.12 7.72
C ASP A 40 12.93 3.12 6.31
N ALA A 41 12.91 4.27 5.63
CA ALA A 41 12.43 4.39 4.25
C ALA A 41 13.35 3.67 3.24
N GLY A 42 14.66 3.71 3.50
CA GLY A 42 15.71 2.99 2.76
C GLY A 42 15.74 1.49 3.03
N ALA A 43 15.14 1.01 4.13
CA ALA A 43 15.23 -0.38 4.55
C ALA A 43 14.78 -1.40 3.48
N ARG A 44 15.49 -2.53 3.43
CA ARG A 44 15.10 -3.71 2.65
C ARG A 44 13.88 -4.39 3.29
N PRO A 45 13.02 -5.06 2.49
CA PRO A 45 11.89 -5.82 3.02
C PRO A 45 12.28 -6.87 4.07
N ASN A 46 13.48 -7.45 3.99
CA ASN A 46 13.98 -8.41 4.97
C ASN A 46 14.11 -7.81 6.39
N LYS A 47 14.38 -6.51 6.52
CA LYS A 47 14.37 -5.81 7.82
C LYS A 47 12.95 -5.77 8.36
N ALA A 48 11.96 -5.44 7.54
CA ALA A 48 10.57 -5.49 7.99
C ALA A 48 10.12 -6.91 8.42
N VAL A 49 10.67 -7.97 7.79
CA VAL A 49 10.48 -9.36 8.23
C VAL A 49 11.12 -9.61 9.61
N SER A 50 12.34 -9.12 9.87
CA SER A 50 13.01 -9.32 11.17
C SER A 50 12.26 -8.69 12.34
N TRP A 51 11.48 -7.64 12.08
CA TRP A 51 10.63 -6.97 13.07
C TRP A 51 9.20 -7.52 13.13
N GLY A 52 8.88 -8.59 12.37
CA GLY A 52 7.53 -9.16 12.33
C GLY A 52 6.49 -8.30 11.61
N LYS A 53 6.87 -7.18 10.98
CA LYS A 53 5.97 -6.33 10.19
C LYS A 53 5.53 -7.02 8.89
N ILE A 54 6.39 -7.87 8.33
CA ILE A 54 6.08 -8.73 7.18
C ILE A 54 6.19 -10.19 7.62
N ARG A 55 5.21 -11.02 7.24
CA ARG A 55 5.21 -12.45 7.57
C ARG A 55 6.41 -13.17 6.97
N MET A 56 7.02 -14.07 7.75
CA MET A 56 8.01 -15.03 7.26
C MET A 56 7.49 -15.79 6.03
N GLY A 57 8.24 -15.75 4.92
CA GLY A 57 7.87 -16.38 3.66
C GLY A 57 6.92 -15.58 2.76
N ALA A 58 6.50 -14.38 3.16
CA ALA A 58 5.75 -13.49 2.27
C ALA A 58 6.61 -13.03 1.08
N LYS A 59 6.01 -12.95 -0.11
CA LYS A 59 6.68 -12.43 -1.30
C LYS A 59 6.65 -10.89 -1.26
N SER A 60 7.82 -10.29 -1.11
CA SER A 60 7.99 -8.83 -1.09
C SER A 60 9.04 -8.39 -2.11
N VAL A 61 8.78 -7.28 -2.79
CA VAL A 61 9.72 -6.67 -3.75
C VAL A 61 9.85 -5.18 -3.46
N LYS A 62 11.07 -4.64 -3.58
CA LYS A 62 11.36 -3.20 -3.56
C LYS A 62 11.89 -2.81 -4.93
N VAL A 63 11.26 -1.83 -5.57
CA VAL A 63 11.63 -1.38 -6.92
C VAL A 63 12.27 0.00 -6.80
N TYR A 64 13.51 0.14 -7.26
CA TYR A 64 14.26 1.39 -7.24
C TYR A 64 13.98 2.19 -8.51
N VAL A 65 12.98 3.05 -8.46
CA VAL A 65 12.52 3.85 -9.60
C VAL A 65 11.64 4.99 -9.08
N ASP A 66 11.54 6.09 -9.83
CA ASP A 66 10.61 7.16 -9.50
C ASP A 66 9.15 6.65 -9.55
N ALA A 67 8.39 6.98 -8.51
CA ALA A 67 7.02 6.51 -8.37
C ALA A 67 6.12 7.00 -9.50
N THR A 68 6.33 8.20 -10.05
CA THR A 68 5.50 8.74 -11.13
C THR A 68 5.56 7.90 -12.41
N ILE A 69 6.72 7.28 -12.65
CA ILE A 69 6.94 6.38 -13.78
C ILE A 69 6.36 5.00 -13.47
N ALA A 70 6.82 4.38 -12.38
CA ALA A 70 6.48 2.98 -12.10
C ALA A 70 5.04 2.77 -11.67
N PHE A 71 4.46 3.68 -10.89
CA PHE A 71 3.08 3.57 -10.45
C PHE A 71 2.13 3.51 -11.65
N SER A 72 2.32 4.41 -12.61
CA SER A 72 1.53 4.47 -13.86
C SER A 72 1.59 3.13 -14.62
N LEU A 73 2.79 2.54 -14.74
CA LEU A 73 2.98 1.25 -15.39
C LEU A 73 2.32 0.10 -14.61
N ILE A 74 2.51 0.03 -13.29
CA ILE A 74 1.92 -1.00 -12.43
C ILE A 74 0.39 -0.95 -12.53
N VAL A 75 -0.21 0.24 -12.42
CA VAL A 75 -1.65 0.43 -12.55
C VAL A 75 -2.14 -0.03 -13.93
N SER A 76 -1.45 0.34 -15.01
CA SER A 76 -1.83 -0.06 -16.37
C SER A 76 -1.84 -1.58 -16.58
N GLN A 77 -0.91 -2.31 -15.95
CA GLN A 77 -0.76 -3.75 -16.15
C GLN A 77 -1.51 -4.60 -15.14
N THR A 78 -1.92 -4.05 -14.00
CA THR A 78 -2.60 -4.78 -12.92
C THR A 78 -4.03 -4.26 -12.72
N PHE A 79 -4.18 -3.17 -11.97
CA PHE A 79 -5.47 -2.59 -11.60
C PHE A 79 -6.36 -2.32 -12.81
N ALA A 80 -5.88 -1.61 -13.83
CA ALA A 80 -6.67 -1.23 -15.00
C ALA A 80 -7.22 -2.44 -15.79
N LYS A 81 -6.53 -3.59 -15.77
CA LYS A 81 -6.99 -4.81 -16.41
C LYS A 81 -8.05 -5.56 -15.59
N HIS A 82 -8.02 -5.43 -14.27
CA HIS A 82 -8.94 -6.08 -13.35
C HIS A 82 -10.14 -5.19 -12.98
N PHE A 83 -10.11 -3.90 -13.33
CA PHE A 83 -11.26 -3.03 -13.18
C PHE A 83 -12.36 -3.44 -14.17
N PRO A 84 -13.59 -3.69 -13.70
CA PRO A 84 -14.69 -4.10 -14.56
C PRO A 84 -15.01 -2.99 -15.56
N LYS A 85 -14.95 -3.30 -16.86
CA LYS A 85 -15.43 -2.38 -17.90
C LYS A 85 -16.95 -2.30 -17.77
N LYS A 86 -17.49 -1.10 -17.49
CA LYS A 86 -18.94 -0.86 -17.62
C LYS A 86 -19.33 -1.26 -19.04
N LYS A 87 -20.29 -2.18 -19.18
CA LYS A 87 -20.88 -2.49 -20.49
C LYS A 87 -21.43 -1.17 -21.02
N LYS A 88 -21.06 -0.79 -22.25
CA LYS A 88 -21.76 0.28 -22.95
C LYS A 88 -23.18 -0.21 -23.14
N THR A 89 -24.13 0.37 -22.40
CA THR A 89 -25.54 0.25 -22.72
C THR A 89 -25.69 0.84 -24.12
N GLN A 90 -25.81 -0.02 -25.12
CA GLN A 90 -26.19 0.42 -26.45
C GLN A 90 -27.61 0.96 -26.30
N ALA A 91 -27.77 2.27 -26.45
CA ALA A 91 -29.09 2.84 -26.66
C ALA A 91 -29.56 2.35 -28.03
N SER A 92 -30.34 1.27 -28.02
CA SER A 92 -31.11 0.82 -29.17
C SER A 92 -32.10 1.92 -29.52
N THR A 93 -31.87 2.59 -30.64
CA THR A 93 -32.87 3.36 -31.37
C THR A 93 -33.09 2.65 -32.69
#